data_AF-A0A2N2Y4T1-F1
#
_entry.id   AF-A0A2N2Y4T1-F1
#
_cell.length_a   1.000
_cell.length_b   1.000
_cell.length_c   1.000
_cell.angle_alpha   90.00
_cell.angle_beta   90.00
_cell.angle_gamma   90.00
#
_symmetry.space_group_name_H-M   'P 1'
#
loop_
_entity.id
_entity.type
_entity.pdbx_description
1 polymer ?
#
loop_
_entity_poly.entity_id
_entity_poly.type
_entity_poly.pdbx_seq_one_letter_code
_entity_poly.pdbx_strand_id
1 'polypeptide(L)'
;MKYSLFLFLILFLNSDPGLGISGGSEKTLKPGHDPECLAIPSYGNGLLILNRKGFTVGFDTNHRQAFWVAYMLTPGELVPLVKRSNSFYSDIDVKGWVAVDADYKKSGYDRGHLAPAADMSWSDSTMLESFGYV
;
A
#
# COMPACT_ATOMS: atom_id res chain seq x y z
N MET A 1 9.22 22.69 16.86
CA MET A 1 8.44 22.66 15.61
C MET A 1 7.53 21.44 15.65
N LYS A 2 6.21 21.64 15.60
CA LYS A 2 5.22 20.54 15.59
C LYS A 2 4.83 20.32 14.14
N TYR A 3 5.24 19.21 13.53
CA TYR A 3 4.70 18.82 12.23
C TYR A 3 3.34 18.16 12.48
N SER A 4 2.29 18.75 11.90
CA SER A 4 0.95 18.17 11.89
C SER A 4 0.90 17.16 10.75
N LEU A 5 0.96 15.87 11.07
CA LEU A 5 0.80 14.79 10.10
C LEU A 5 -0.68 14.74 9.69
N PHE A 6 -1.01 15.25 8.51
CA PHE A 6 -2.33 15.05 7.90
C PHE A 6 -2.30 13.71 7.16
N LEU A 7 -2.84 12.67 7.80
CA LEU A 7 -3.06 11.37 7.17
C LEU A 7 -4.40 11.42 6.41
N PHE A 8 -4.35 11.55 5.09
CA PHE A 8 -5.53 11.35 4.25
C PHE A 8 -5.61 9.87 3.86
N LEU A 9 -6.33 9.09 4.66
CA LEU A 9 -6.80 7.77 4.26
C LEU A 9 -8.12 7.95 3.51
N ILE A 10 -8.10 7.76 2.18
CA ILE A 10 -9.33 7.76 1.37
C ILE A 10 -9.73 6.30 1.15
N LEU A 11 -10.66 5.81 1.97
CA LEU A 11 -11.32 4.51 1.80
C LEU A 11 -12.51 4.70 0.84
N PHE A 12 -12.47 4.05 -0.32
CA PHE A 12 -13.63 3.94 -1.20
C PHE A 12 -14.34 2.60 -0.96
N LEU A 13 -15.53 2.65 -0.36
CA LEU A 13 -16.44 1.49 -0.27
C LEU A 13 -17.33 1.48 -1.52
N ASN A 14 -16.99 0.68 -2.52
CA ASN A 14 -17.91 0.37 -3.62
C ASN A 14 -18.69 -0.91 -3.30
N SER A 15 -20.01 -0.82 -3.38
CA SER A 15 -20.91 -1.97 -3.39
C SER A 15 -20.91 -2.60 -4.79
N ASP A 16 -20.29 -3.77 -4.93
CA ASP A 16 -20.07 -4.45 -6.21
C ASP A 16 -21.38 -5.09 -6.76
N PRO A 17 -21.87 -4.74 -7.97
CA PRO A 17 -22.93 -5.47 -8.64
C PRO A 17 -22.27 -6.53 -9.54
N GLY A 18 -22.23 -7.77 -9.08
CA GLY A 18 -21.57 -8.85 -9.81
C GLY A 18 -22.05 -9.03 -11.25
N LEU A 19 -21.12 -9.34 -12.16
CA LEU A 19 -21.36 -10.06 -13.42
C LEU A 19 -20.02 -10.46 -14.06
N GLY A 20 -19.91 -11.74 -14.41
CA GLY A 20 -18.69 -12.31 -14.99
C GLY A 20 -18.55 -12.08 -16.50
N ILE A 21 -17.31 -12.19 -16.99
CA ILE A 21 -16.98 -12.47 -18.39
C ILE A 21 -15.77 -13.43 -18.41
N SER A 22 -15.86 -14.41 -19.31
CA SER A 22 -14.92 -15.48 -19.61
C SER A 22 -13.73 -15.06 -20.49
N GLY A 23 -12.57 -15.69 -20.28
CA GLY A 23 -11.64 -16.11 -21.33
C GLY A 23 -10.51 -15.15 -21.72
N GLY A 24 -9.30 -15.41 -21.23
CA GLY A 24 -8.04 -14.82 -21.72
C GLY A 24 -6.94 -14.88 -20.65
N SER A 25 -5.81 -15.53 -20.94
CA SER A 25 -4.67 -15.67 -20.02
C SER A 25 -3.82 -14.40 -19.95
N GLU A 26 -4.44 -13.30 -19.56
CA GLU A 26 -3.76 -12.11 -19.06
C GLU A 26 -3.80 -12.19 -17.54
N LYS A 27 -2.76 -11.75 -16.83
CA LYS A 27 -2.83 -11.61 -15.35
C LYS A 27 -3.80 -10.47 -15.04
N THR A 28 -5.09 -10.70 -15.21
CA THR A 28 -6.14 -9.78 -14.82
C THR A 28 -6.11 -9.74 -13.29
N LEU A 29 -5.62 -8.65 -12.74
CA LEU A 29 -5.78 -8.35 -11.32
C LEU A 29 -7.29 -8.36 -11.03
N LYS A 30 -7.70 -8.83 -9.85
CA LYS A 30 -9.10 -8.72 -9.45
C LYS A 30 -9.54 -7.26 -9.62
N PRO A 31 -10.76 -6.96 -10.11
CA PRO A 31 -11.17 -5.60 -10.47
C PRO A 31 -10.90 -4.51 -9.41
N GLY A 32 -10.85 -4.86 -8.12
CA GLY A 32 -10.52 -3.92 -7.03
C GLY A 32 -9.03 -3.57 -6.85
N HIS A 33 -8.11 -4.26 -7.53
CA HIS A 33 -6.67 -4.11 -7.36
C HIS A 33 -5.95 -3.64 -8.62
N ASP A 34 -6.68 -3.36 -9.69
CA ASP A 34 -6.11 -2.66 -10.83
C ASP A 34 -5.79 -1.22 -10.40
N PRO A 35 -4.52 -0.78 -10.45
CA PRO A 35 -4.15 0.59 -10.10
C PRO A 35 -4.89 1.63 -10.95
N GLU A 36 -5.27 1.29 -12.19
CA GLU A 36 -6.03 2.18 -13.08
C GLU A 36 -7.48 2.38 -12.61
N CYS A 37 -7.99 1.46 -11.80
CA CYS A 37 -9.33 1.54 -11.20
C CYS A 37 -9.34 2.27 -9.85
N LEU A 38 -8.17 2.58 -9.27
CA LEU A 38 -8.07 3.38 -8.04
C LEU A 38 -8.19 4.87 -8.39
N ALA A 39 -9.15 5.56 -7.78
CA ALA A 39 -9.24 7.02 -7.82
C ALA A 39 -8.14 7.65 -6.95
N ILE A 40 -6.90 7.60 -7.42
CA ILE A 40 -5.73 8.14 -6.71
C ILE A 40 -5.68 9.68 -6.82
N PRO A 41 -5.10 10.38 -5.82
CA PRO A 41 -4.90 11.82 -5.90
C PRO A 41 -4.08 12.19 -7.15
N SER A 42 -4.42 13.31 -7.78
CA SER A 42 -3.57 13.88 -8.82
C SER A 42 -2.19 14.21 -8.23
N TYR A 43 -1.14 13.85 -8.97
CA TYR A 43 0.25 14.04 -8.55
C TYR A 43 1.03 14.76 -9.65
N GLY A 44 1.95 15.63 -9.24
CA GLY A 44 2.96 16.20 -10.13
C GLY A 44 4.20 15.31 -10.20
N ASN A 45 5.24 15.80 -10.89
CA ASN A 45 6.51 15.07 -11.10
C ASN A 45 7.33 14.79 -9.81
N GLY A 46 6.83 15.17 -8.63
CA GLY A 46 7.53 15.05 -7.36
C GLY A 46 7.27 13.75 -6.59
N LEU A 47 6.29 12.94 -7.00
CA LEU A 47 5.98 11.67 -6.34
C LEU A 47 6.42 10.48 -7.18
N LEU A 48 7.06 9.51 -6.54
CA LEU A 48 7.30 8.17 -7.08
C LEU A 48 6.05 7.33 -6.84
N ILE A 49 5.41 6.86 -7.92
CA ILE A 49 4.24 5.99 -7.82
C ILE A 49 4.68 4.53 -7.76
N LEU A 50 4.30 3.85 -6.68
CA LEU A 50 4.59 2.44 -6.45
C LEU A 50 3.28 1.65 -6.43
N ASN A 51 3.12 0.75 -7.40
CA ASN A 51 1.96 -0.13 -7.48
C ASN A 51 2.28 -1.46 -6.78
N ARG A 52 1.68 -1.66 -5.61
CA ARG A 52 1.67 -2.94 -4.89
C ARG A 52 0.41 -3.70 -5.28
N LYS A 53 0.40 -5.01 -5.03
CA LYS A 53 -0.75 -5.86 -5.38
C LYS A 53 -2.02 -5.50 -4.63
N GLY A 54 -1.88 -4.98 -3.41
CA GLY A 54 -3.03 -4.61 -2.57
C GLY A 54 -3.28 -3.11 -2.48
N PHE A 55 -2.35 -2.27 -2.91
CA PHE A 55 -2.42 -0.81 -2.73
C PHE A 55 -1.48 -0.07 -3.68
N THR A 56 -1.73 1.20 -3.91
CA THR A 56 -0.80 2.12 -4.58
C THR A 56 -0.32 3.17 -3.59
N VAL A 57 0.97 3.52 -3.68
CA VAL A 57 1.61 4.56 -2.86
C VAL A 57 2.08 5.70 -3.76
N GLY A 58 1.79 6.94 -3.37
CA GLY A 58 2.50 8.11 -3.86
C GLY A 58 3.60 8.47 -2.88
N PHE A 59 4.84 8.14 -3.20
CA PHE A 59 6.00 8.30 -2.32
C PHE A 59 6.76 9.60 -2.58
N ASP A 60 7.01 10.39 -1.55
CA ASP A 60 7.86 11.58 -1.64
C ASP A 60 9.31 11.21 -1.29
N THR A 61 10.16 11.12 -2.31
CA THR A 61 11.57 10.75 -2.14
C THR A 61 12.40 11.79 -1.39
N ASN A 62 11.98 13.07 -1.39
CA ASN A 62 12.70 14.12 -0.66
C ASN A 62 12.45 14.01 0.85
N HIS A 63 11.22 13.67 1.22
CA HIS A 63 10.80 13.50 2.63
C HIS A 63 10.88 12.06 3.13
N ARG A 64 11.16 11.10 2.24
CA ARG A 64 11.36 9.66 2.53
C ARG A 64 10.16 9.02 3.23
N GLN A 65 8.97 9.40 2.79
CA GLN A 65 7.71 8.90 3.34
C GLN A 65 6.63 8.91 2.26
N ALA A 66 5.62 8.04 2.40
CA ALA A 66 4.41 8.16 1.61
C ALA A 66 3.78 9.54 1.81
N PHE A 67 3.36 10.14 0.72
CA PHE A 67 2.45 11.28 0.71
C PHE A 67 1.00 10.81 0.80
N TRP A 68 0.67 9.70 0.14
CA TRP A 68 -0.63 9.03 0.22
C TRP A 68 -0.51 7.52 -0.05
N VAL A 69 -1.49 6.77 0.44
CA VAL A 69 -1.72 5.36 0.10
C VAL A 69 -3.20 5.20 -0.27
N ALA A 70 -3.46 4.48 -1.35
CA ALA A 70 -4.82 4.20 -1.83
C ALA A 70 -4.98 2.69 -2.06
N TYR A 71 -6.10 2.14 -1.60
CA TYR A 71 -6.47 0.75 -1.84
C TYR A 71 -7.99 0.58 -1.76
N MET A 72 -8.47 -0.50 -2.36
CA MET A 72 -9.82 -0.99 -2.16
C MET A 72 -9.77 -2.16 -1.19
N LEU A 73 -10.77 -2.24 -0.31
CA LEU A 73 -10.95 -3.38 0.57
C LEU A 73 -12.29 -4.04 0.24
N THR A 74 -12.25 -5.30 -0.18
CA THR A 74 -13.45 -6.06 -0.53
C THR A 74 -13.89 -6.96 0.64
N PRO A 75 -15.18 -7.36 0.71
CA PRO A 75 -15.65 -8.26 1.76
C PRO A 75 -14.88 -9.59 1.82
N GLY A 76 -14.40 -10.09 0.68
CA GLY A 76 -13.62 -11.33 0.62
C GLY A 76 -12.22 -11.21 1.22
N GLU A 77 -11.68 -9.99 1.29
CA GLU A 77 -10.34 -9.70 1.84
C GLU A 77 -10.35 -9.51 3.35
N LEU A 78 -11.53 -9.35 3.96
CA LEU A 78 -11.70 -9.32 5.42
C LEU A 78 -11.43 -10.68 6.08
N VAL A 79 -11.36 -11.76 5.29
CA VAL A 79 -11.03 -13.09 5.77
C VAL A 79 -9.51 -13.28 5.70
N PRO A 80 -8.80 -13.32 6.84
CA PRO A 80 -7.35 -13.46 6.84
C PRO A 80 -6.95 -14.86 6.37
N LEU A 81 -6.11 -14.91 5.33
CA LEU A 81 -5.52 -16.15 4.82
C LEU A 81 -4.06 -16.33 5.27
N VAL A 82 -3.41 -15.24 5.67
CA VAL A 82 -1.99 -15.21 6.03
C VAL A 82 -1.79 -14.50 7.37
N LYS A 83 -0.87 -15.02 8.18
CA LYS A 83 -0.49 -14.40 9.46
C LYS A 83 0.42 -13.19 9.21
N ARG A 84 0.30 -12.19 10.09
CA ARG A 84 1.17 -11.01 10.09
C ARG A 84 2.66 -11.40 10.18
N SER A 85 3.48 -10.92 9.24
CA SER A 85 4.90 -11.30 9.14
C SER A 85 5.81 -10.63 10.19
N ASN A 86 5.49 -9.39 10.59
CA ASN A 86 6.29 -8.54 11.48
C ASN A 86 7.72 -8.24 10.97
N SER A 87 7.95 -8.33 9.66
CA SER A 87 9.28 -8.18 9.06
C SER A 87 9.30 -7.00 8.10
N PHE A 88 9.64 -5.81 8.61
CA PHE A 88 9.88 -4.64 7.78
C PHE A 88 11.13 -4.80 6.92
N TYR A 89 11.14 -4.16 5.74
CA TYR A 89 12.27 -4.18 4.83
C TYR A 89 12.40 -2.89 4.02
N SER A 90 13.62 -2.60 3.60
CA SER A 90 13.93 -1.50 2.69
C SER A 90 13.46 -1.83 1.28
N ASP A 91 12.58 -0.99 0.76
CA ASP A 91 11.95 -1.22 -0.53
C ASP A 91 12.91 -0.91 -1.68
N ILE A 92 13.23 -1.92 -2.49
CA ILE A 92 14.21 -1.81 -3.58
C ILE A 92 13.71 -0.97 -4.77
N ASP A 93 12.40 -0.76 -4.88
CA ASP A 93 11.82 0.05 -5.95
C ASP A 93 11.94 1.56 -5.65
N VAL A 94 12.19 1.92 -4.39
CA VAL A 94 12.51 3.29 -3.99
C VAL A 94 13.97 3.59 -4.34
N LYS A 95 14.18 4.29 -5.45
CA LYS A 95 15.51 4.71 -5.88
C LYS A 95 16.10 5.73 -4.89
N GLY A 96 17.33 5.49 -4.46
CA GLY A 96 18.07 6.40 -3.58
C GLY A 96 17.98 5.99 -2.11
N TRP A 97 17.65 6.94 -1.25
CA TRP A 97 17.60 6.71 0.20
C TRP A 97 16.21 6.23 0.62
N VAL A 98 16.13 4.99 1.07
CA VAL A 98 14.97 4.39 1.72
C VAL A 98 15.29 4.13 3.19
N ALA A 99 14.28 4.17 4.05
CA ALA A 99 14.49 3.88 5.46
C ALA A 99 15.00 2.43 5.67
N VAL A 100 15.72 2.24 6.76
CA VAL A 100 16.21 0.95 7.23
C VAL A 100 15.81 0.74 8.69
N ASP A 101 15.89 -0.50 9.17
CA ASP A 101 15.60 -0.83 10.57
C ASP A 101 16.40 -0.01 11.58
N ALA A 102 17.62 0.39 11.21
CA ALA A 102 18.48 1.21 12.06
C ALA A 102 17.92 2.62 12.33
N ASP A 103 17.11 3.17 11.41
CA ASP A 103 16.52 4.51 11.56
C ASP A 103 15.44 4.55 12.66
N TYR A 104 14.78 3.42 12.90
CA TYR A 104 13.72 3.28 13.91
C TYR A 104 14.25 2.71 15.23
N LYS A 105 15.32 1.92 15.19
CA LYS A 105 15.85 1.26 16.39
C LYS A 105 16.34 2.30 17.41
N LYS A 106 15.70 2.33 18.58
CA LYS A 106 15.98 3.27 19.69
C LYS A 106 15.73 4.75 19.35
N SER A 107 14.98 5.05 18.29
CA SER A 107 14.62 6.44 17.95
C SER A 107 13.50 6.98 18.84
N GLY A 108 12.73 6.10 19.49
CA GLY A 108 11.49 6.45 20.21
C GLY A 108 10.24 6.45 19.32
N TYR A 109 10.37 6.08 18.04
CA TYR A 109 9.27 5.98 17.09
C TYR A 109 9.01 4.53 16.65
N ASP A 110 7.74 4.22 16.43
CA ASP A 110 7.30 2.95 15.85
C ASP A 110 7.30 2.97 14.32
N ARG A 111 7.27 1.78 13.73
CA ARG A 111 7.10 1.57 12.29
C ARG A 111 5.62 1.33 12.00
N GLY A 112 4.92 2.38 11.60
CA GLY A 112 3.48 2.34 11.31
C GLY A 112 3.21 1.94 9.86
N HIS A 113 2.17 1.13 9.65
CA HIS A 113 1.65 0.84 8.31
C HIS A 113 0.66 1.91 7.86
N LEU A 114 0.72 2.31 6.59
CA LEU A 114 -0.33 3.12 5.96
C LEU A 114 -1.37 2.27 5.23
N ALA A 115 -0.94 1.20 4.55
CA ALA A 115 -1.78 0.07 4.18
C ALA A 115 -1.70 -0.98 5.30
N PRO A 116 -2.74 -1.17 6.13
CA PRO A 116 -2.65 -2.07 7.29
C PRO A 116 -2.38 -3.51 6.87
N ALA A 117 -1.44 -4.18 7.54
CA ALA A 117 -1.14 -5.59 7.27
C ALA A 117 -2.37 -6.51 7.42
N ALA A 118 -3.32 -6.15 8.29
CA ALA A 118 -4.56 -6.91 8.47
C ALA A 118 -5.44 -6.89 7.20
N ASP A 119 -5.54 -5.73 6.54
CA ASP A 119 -6.29 -5.56 5.30
C ASP A 119 -5.58 -6.23 4.11
N MET A 120 -4.28 -6.49 4.26
CA MET A 120 -3.44 -7.18 3.28
C MET A 120 -3.25 -8.68 3.58
N SER A 121 -4.02 -9.23 4.52
CA SER A 121 -3.85 -10.61 5.00
C SER A 121 -4.44 -11.70 4.11
N TRP A 122 -5.00 -11.33 2.95
CA TRP A 122 -5.60 -12.26 2.00
C TRP A 122 -4.57 -12.91 1.04
N SER A 123 -3.30 -12.51 1.06
CA SER A 123 -2.22 -13.25 0.38
C SER A 123 -0.85 -12.98 0.99
N ASP A 124 0.12 -13.88 0.76
CA ASP A 124 1.49 -13.70 1.25
C ASP A 124 2.15 -12.47 0.62
N SER A 125 1.84 -12.20 -0.65
CA SER A 125 2.44 -11.08 -1.39
C SER A 125 1.95 -9.73 -0.86
N THR A 126 0.65 -9.57 -0.64
CA THR A 126 0.10 -8.33 -0.10
C THR A 126 0.53 -8.12 1.34
N MET A 127 0.56 -9.19 2.13
CA MET A 127 1.10 -9.15 3.48
C MET A 127 2.55 -8.68 3.45
N LEU A 128 3.42 -9.30 2.65
CA LEU A 128 4.82 -8.91 2.52
C LEU A 128 4.95 -7.44 2.10
N GLU A 129 4.31 -7.05 1.00
CA GLU A 129 4.41 -5.69 0.44
C GLU A 129 3.96 -4.61 1.43
N SER A 130 3.03 -4.92 2.35
CA SER A 130 2.61 -3.97 3.40
C SER A 130 3.71 -3.60 4.40
N PHE A 131 4.80 -4.38 4.48
CA PHE A 131 5.93 -4.16 5.39
C PHE A 131 7.12 -3.43 4.73
N GLY A 132 7.01 -3.04 3.46
CA GLY A 132 8.02 -2.19 2.84
C GLY A 132 8.08 -0.81 3.52
N TYR A 133 9.28 -0.24 3.63
CA TYR A 133 9.43 1.16 3.98
C TYR A 133 9.07 2.04 2.78
N VAL A 134 7.77 2.26 2.61
CA VAL A 134 7.13 3.10 1.58
C VAL A 134 6.04 3.96 2.18
#